data_AF-A0A2V7ACH5-F1
#
_entry.id   AF-A0A2V7ACH5-F1
#
_cell.length_a   1.000
_cell.length_b   1.000
_cell.length_c   1.000
_cell.angle_alpha   90.00
_cell.angle_beta   90.00
_cell.angle_gamma   90.00
#
_symmetry.space_group_name_H-M   'P 1'
#
loop_
_entity.id
_entity.type
_entity.pdbx_description
1 polymer ?
#
loop_
_entity_poly.entity_id
_entity_poly.type
_entity_poly.pdbx_seq_one_letter_code
_entity_poly.pdbx_strand_id
1 'polypeptide(L)'
;MSSLKIVMDAKTIMDPWRVSHLRNDKFRELFPDADKYLDAIEQSFPLLVPDPVIPAADEYQRKRSFEITEALAKRKSPKDALDTAAKEWDKVTERRGVDKQKAFWGEKLHEMKQLGIEYRPEWAAKAK
;
A
#
# COMPACT_ATOMS: atom_id res chain seq x y z
N MET A 1 17.56 22.06 -1.31
CA MET A 1 17.76 20.98 -0.31
C MET A 1 17.78 19.66 -1.06
N SER A 2 18.75 18.76 -0.85
CA SER A 2 18.78 17.48 -1.58
C SER A 2 17.71 16.53 -1.03
N SER A 3 17.25 15.58 -1.84
CA SER A 3 16.30 14.56 -1.38
C SER A 3 16.83 13.76 -0.19
N LEU A 4 18.14 13.48 -0.15
CA LEU A 4 18.79 12.83 0.99
C LEU A 4 18.66 13.65 2.28
N LYS A 5 18.82 14.98 2.20
CA LYS A 5 18.63 15.85 3.39
C LYS A 5 17.19 15.89 3.87
N ILE A 6 16.21 15.69 2.98
CA ILE A 6 14.79 15.64 3.36
C ILE A 6 14.54 14.37 4.19
N VAL A 7 14.88 13.20 3.66
CA VAL A 7 14.59 11.91 4.32
C VAL A 7 15.40 11.68 5.61
N MET A 8 16.55 12.35 5.76
CA MET A 8 17.34 12.31 7.00
C MET A 8 16.83 13.32 8.06
N ASP A 9 15.95 14.25 7.70
CA ASP A 9 15.39 15.20 8.67
C ASP A 9 14.06 14.66 9.20
N ALA A 10 14.07 14.20 10.45
CA ALA A 10 12.88 13.67 11.13
C ALA A 10 11.70 14.64 11.17
N LYS A 11 11.94 15.96 11.04
CA LYS A 11 10.86 16.97 10.99
C LYS A 11 10.04 16.91 9.71
N THR A 12 10.55 16.26 8.67
CA THR A 12 9.85 16.12 7.40
C THR A 12 8.85 14.97 7.43
N ILE A 13 9.03 13.98 8.32
CA ILE A 13 8.20 12.77 8.41
C ILE A 13 8.16 12.02 7.07
N MET A 14 9.23 12.10 6.29
CA MET A 14 9.34 11.47 4.98
C MET A 14 10.21 10.21 5.05
N ASP A 15 9.64 9.07 4.71
CA ASP A 15 10.39 7.81 4.53
C ASP A 15 11.35 7.89 3.32
N PRO A 16 12.46 7.14 3.30
CA PRO A 16 13.31 7.00 2.11
C PRO A 16 12.59 6.33 0.94
N TRP A 17 12.74 6.88 -0.26
CA TRP A 17 12.09 6.36 -1.48
C TRP A 17 13.06 6.05 -2.62
N ARG A 18 14.38 6.16 -2.39
CA ARG A 18 15.42 5.81 -3.40
C ARG A 18 16.40 4.82 -2.81
N VAL A 19 16.90 3.90 -3.63
CA VAL A 19 17.97 2.97 -3.27
C VAL A 19 19.20 3.71 -2.71
N SER A 20 19.54 4.87 -3.29
CA SER A 20 20.64 5.70 -2.81
C SER A 20 20.40 6.32 -1.43
N HIS A 21 19.15 6.46 -0.98
CA HIS A 21 18.83 6.88 0.39
C HIS A 21 19.06 5.73 1.36
N LEU A 22 18.54 4.54 1.04
CA LEU A 22 18.61 3.34 1.88
C LEU A 22 20.05 2.89 2.12
N ARG A 23 20.91 3.03 1.10
CA ARG A 23 22.32 2.62 1.12
C ARG A 23 23.29 3.72 1.54
N ASN A 24 22.81 4.88 1.99
CA ASN A 24 23.68 5.97 2.39
C ASN A 24 24.23 5.77 3.81
N ASP A 25 25.55 5.62 3.95
CA ASP A 25 26.21 5.35 5.24
C ASP A 25 25.78 6.32 6.36
N LYS A 26 25.71 7.63 6.06
CA LYS A 26 25.30 8.63 7.05
C LYS A 26 23.86 8.45 7.51
N PHE A 27 22.97 7.93 6.67
CA PHE A 27 21.61 7.61 7.07
C PHE A 27 21.58 6.31 7.88
N ARG A 28 22.36 5.29 7.50
CA ARG A 28 22.46 4.02 8.25
C ARG A 28 23.02 4.18 9.66
N GLU A 29 23.74 5.27 9.92
CA GLU A 29 24.33 5.62 11.23
C GLU A 29 23.56 6.73 11.98
N LEU A 30 22.49 7.28 11.40
CA LEU A 30 21.87 8.52 11.88
C LEU A 30 21.24 8.39 13.28
N PHE A 31 20.70 7.21 13.60
CA PHE A 31 20.09 6.89 14.89
C PHE A 31 20.24 5.40 15.19
N PRO A 32 20.04 4.96 16.46
CA PRO A 32 20.14 3.53 16.81
C PRO A 32 19.25 2.66 15.93
N ASP A 33 19.80 1.59 15.37
CA ASP A 33 19.11 0.65 14.46
C ASP A 33 18.61 1.29 13.14
N ALA A 34 19.13 2.46 12.74
CA ALA A 34 18.81 3.06 11.44
C ALA A 34 19.14 2.13 10.28
N ASP A 35 20.20 1.33 10.41
CA ASP A 35 20.56 0.31 9.45
C ASP A 35 19.42 -0.71 9.24
N LYS A 36 18.94 -1.30 10.33
CA LYS A 36 17.84 -2.28 10.36
C LYS A 36 16.53 -1.69 9.87
N TYR A 37 16.21 -0.45 10.24
CA TYR A 37 15.02 0.26 9.77
C TYR A 37 15.01 0.38 8.24
N LEU A 38 16.12 0.84 7.65
CA LEU A 38 16.23 1.00 6.19
C LEU A 38 16.26 -0.37 5.47
N ASP A 39 16.87 -1.41 6.06
CA ASP A 39 16.85 -2.76 5.51
C ASP A 39 15.43 -3.34 5.49
N ALA A 40 14.66 -3.12 6.56
CA ALA A 40 13.26 -3.54 6.62
C ALA A 40 12.40 -2.87 5.54
N ILE A 41 12.65 -1.58 5.26
CA ILE A 41 12.01 -0.87 4.14
C ILE A 41 12.38 -1.51 2.81
N GLU A 42 13.67 -1.72 2.52
CA GLU A 42 14.11 -2.31 1.24
C GLU A 42 13.54 -3.73 1.05
N GLN A 43 13.50 -4.54 2.12
CA GLN A 43 12.93 -5.88 2.12
C GLN A 43 11.41 -5.90 1.88
N SER A 44 10.71 -4.80 2.14
CA SER A 44 9.27 -4.69 1.89
C SER A 44 8.94 -4.44 0.41
N PHE A 45 9.88 -3.94 -0.40
CA PHE A 45 9.61 -3.57 -1.79
C PHE A 45 9.05 -4.70 -2.64
N PRO A 46 9.55 -5.96 -2.54
CA PRO A 46 8.97 -7.07 -3.27
C PRO A 46 7.57 -7.47 -2.81
N LEU A 47 7.11 -6.98 -1.65
CA LEU A 47 5.82 -7.31 -1.03
C LEU A 47 4.75 -6.24 -1.25
N LEU A 48 5.09 -5.13 -1.91
CA LEU A 48 4.17 -4.03 -2.14
C LEU A 48 3.04 -4.46 -3.07
N VAL A 49 1.81 -4.32 -2.58
CA VAL A 49 0.60 -4.48 -3.40
C VAL A 49 0.21 -3.09 -3.90
N PRO A 50 0.20 -2.85 -5.21
CA PRO A 50 -0.18 -1.57 -5.76
C PRO A 50 -1.64 -1.26 -5.42
N ASP A 51 -1.90 0.00 -5.08
CA ASP A 51 -3.27 0.48 -4.91
C ASP A 51 -4.07 0.31 -6.21
N PRO A 52 -5.40 0.13 -6.13
CA PRO A 52 -6.23 0.04 -7.32
C PRO A 52 -6.12 1.31 -8.16
N VAL A 53 -5.69 1.18 -9.42
CA VAL A 53 -5.59 2.30 -10.38
C VAL A 53 -6.76 2.24 -11.37
N ILE A 54 -7.97 2.21 -10.84
CA ILE A 54 -9.22 2.14 -11.61
C ILE A 54 -10.14 3.32 -11.26
N PRO A 55 -11.11 3.68 -12.12
CA PRO A 55 -12.10 4.68 -11.77
C PRO A 55 -12.76 4.39 -10.42
N ALA A 56 -12.93 5.43 -9.60
CA ALA A 56 -13.43 5.36 -8.22
C ALA A 56 -12.53 4.67 -7.18
N ALA A 57 -11.26 4.40 -7.48
CA ALA A 57 -10.27 3.86 -6.52
C ALA A 57 -10.31 4.54 -5.15
N ASP A 58 -10.49 5.86 -5.15
CA ASP A 58 -10.62 6.70 -3.96
C ASP A 58 -11.84 6.34 -3.11
N GLU A 59 -12.96 5.94 -3.72
CA GLU A 59 -14.16 5.48 -3.01
C GLU A 59 -13.91 4.13 -2.30
N TYR A 60 -13.22 3.20 -2.98
CA TYR A 60 -12.82 1.92 -2.37
C TYR A 60 -11.91 2.17 -1.16
N GLN A 61 -10.88 2.99 -1.33
CA GLN A 61 -9.91 3.31 -0.27
C GLN A 61 -10.55 4.04 0.91
N ARG A 62 -11.36 5.08 0.67
CA ARG A 62 -12.04 5.82 1.74
C ARG A 62 -12.92 4.93 2.58
N LYS A 63 -13.68 4.03 1.94
CA LYS A 63 -14.54 3.11 2.68
C LYS A 63 -13.73 2.15 3.56
N ARG A 64 -12.63 1.61 3.03
CA ARG A 64 -11.71 0.76 3.81
C ARG A 64 -11.16 1.50 5.03
N SER A 65 -10.63 2.70 4.82
CA SER A 65 -10.03 3.51 5.89
C SER A 65 -11.05 3.88 6.97
N PHE A 66 -12.29 4.19 6.58
CA PHE A 66 -13.37 4.45 7.51
C PHE A 66 -13.68 3.22 8.37
N GLU A 67 -13.89 2.05 7.75
CA GLU A 67 -14.22 0.82 8.50
C GLU A 67 -13.07 0.34 9.39
N ILE A 68 -11.81 0.49 8.97
CA ILE A 68 -10.65 0.24 9.83
C ILE A 68 -10.67 1.17 11.05
N THR A 69 -11.01 2.45 10.86
CA THR A 69 -11.14 3.40 11.98
C THR A 69 -12.24 2.98 12.95
N GLU A 70 -13.38 2.48 12.45
CA GLU A 70 -14.45 1.94 13.29
C GLU A 70 -14.00 0.72 14.12
N ALA A 71 -13.20 -0.17 13.52
CA ALA A 71 -12.64 -1.32 14.22
C ALA A 71 -11.60 -0.91 15.29
N LEU A 72 -10.70 0.03 14.96
CA LEU A 72 -9.72 0.57 15.91
C LEU A 72 -10.39 1.30 17.09
N ALA A 73 -11.51 1.98 16.83
CA ALA A 73 -12.34 2.59 17.85
C ALA A 73 -13.20 1.59 18.64
N LYS A 74 -13.06 0.27 18.40
CA LYS A 74 -13.81 -0.82 19.02
C LYS A 74 -15.34 -0.73 18.82
N ARG A 75 -15.80 -0.02 17.78
CA ARG A 75 -17.23 0.07 17.41
C ARG A 75 -17.69 -1.10 16.54
N LYS A 76 -16.76 -1.78 15.86
CA LYS A 76 -16.99 -2.99 15.07
C LYS A 76 -15.89 -4.00 15.33
N SER A 77 -16.19 -5.29 15.13
CA SER A 77 -15.11 -6.27 15.04
C SER A 77 -14.29 -6.05 13.75
N PRO A 78 -13.00 -6.43 13.70
CA PRO A 78 -12.21 -6.36 12.47
C PRO A 78 -12.87 -7.07 11.30
N LYS A 79 -13.53 -8.21 11.56
CA LYS A 79 -14.27 -8.95 10.54
C LYS A 79 -15.46 -8.16 10.00
N ASP A 80 -16.30 -7.63 10.88
CA ASP A 80 -17.51 -6.90 10.46
C ASP A 80 -17.17 -5.60 9.70
N ALA A 81 -16.09 -4.93 10.10
CA ALA A 81 -15.57 -3.77 9.40
C ALA A 81 -15.15 -4.10 7.96
N LEU A 82 -14.33 -5.15 7.78
CA LEU A 82 -13.88 -5.57 6.45
C LEU A 82 -15.03 -6.11 5.59
N ASP A 83 -15.97 -6.87 6.17
CA ASP A 83 -17.17 -7.33 5.47
C ASP A 83 -18.05 -6.15 5.03
N THR A 84 -18.14 -5.09 5.84
CA THR A 84 -18.88 -3.87 5.46
C THR A 84 -18.17 -3.13 4.32
N ALA A 85 -16.84 -3.04 4.36
CA ALA A 85 -16.07 -2.43 3.27
C ALA A 85 -16.27 -3.19 1.96
N ALA A 86 -16.19 -4.53 1.99
CA ALA A 86 -16.41 -5.37 0.82
C ALA A 86 -17.80 -5.17 0.19
N LYS A 87 -18.86 -5.15 1.00
CA LYS A 87 -20.24 -4.91 0.51
C LYS A 87 -20.39 -3.54 -0.16
N GLU A 88 -19.72 -2.51 0.34
CA GLU A 88 -19.75 -1.19 -0.30
C GLU A 88 -18.91 -1.14 -1.57
N TRP A 89 -17.81 -1.89 -1.62
CA TRP A 89 -17.04 -2.06 -2.85
C TRP A 89 -17.85 -2.72 -3.96
N ASP A 90 -18.70 -3.69 -3.64
CA ASP A 90 -19.63 -4.30 -4.60
C ASP A 90 -20.54 -3.24 -5.22
N LYS A 91 -21.16 -2.37 -4.40
CA LYS A 91 -22.00 -1.26 -4.88
C LYS A 91 -21.25 -0.27 -5.75
N VAL A 92 -20.02 0.08 -5.40
CA VAL A 92 -19.17 0.95 -6.24
C VAL A 92 -18.90 0.27 -7.57
N THR A 93 -18.57 -1.02 -7.56
CA THR A 93 -18.25 -1.80 -8.76
C THR A 93 -19.47 -1.94 -9.68
N GLU A 94 -20.64 -2.24 -9.12
CA GLU A 94 -21.91 -2.31 -9.85
C GLU A 94 -22.24 -0.97 -10.52
N ARG A 95 -22.19 0.14 -9.77
CA ARG A 95 -22.46 1.49 -10.30
C ARG A 95 -21.50 1.90 -11.41
N ARG A 96 -20.21 1.52 -11.31
CA ARG A 96 -19.19 1.82 -12.32
C ARG A 96 -19.22 0.84 -13.51
N GLY A 97 -19.90 -0.28 -13.36
CA GLY A 97 -20.00 -1.36 -14.33
C GLY A 97 -18.90 -2.40 -14.13
N VAL A 98 -19.29 -3.62 -13.75
CA VAL A 98 -18.39 -4.73 -13.41
C VAL A 98 -17.40 -5.02 -14.55
N ASP A 99 -17.90 -5.13 -15.79
CA ASP A 99 -17.03 -5.48 -16.92
C ASP A 99 -16.06 -4.36 -17.29
N LYS A 100 -16.47 -3.09 -17.12
CA LYS A 100 -15.57 -1.94 -17.31
C LYS A 100 -14.47 -1.94 -16.25
N GLN A 101 -14.83 -2.16 -14.99
CA GLN A 101 -13.84 -2.21 -13.91
C GLN A 101 -12.86 -3.37 -14.10
N LYS A 102 -13.34 -4.54 -14.54
CA LYS A 102 -12.48 -5.68 -14.91
C LYS A 102 -11.53 -5.32 -16.05
N ALA A 103 -12.00 -4.65 -17.09
CA ALA A 103 -11.17 -4.22 -18.22
C ALA A 103 -10.08 -3.24 -17.77
N PHE A 104 -10.44 -2.18 -17.03
CA PHE A 104 -9.48 -1.22 -16.50
C PHE A 104 -8.44 -1.88 -15.59
N TRP A 105 -8.88 -2.77 -14.70
CA TRP A 105 -7.96 -3.52 -13.85
C TRP A 105 -7.05 -4.46 -14.65
N GLY A 106 -7.58 -5.11 -15.69
CA GLY A 106 -6.83 -5.98 -16.60
C GLY A 106 -5.71 -5.23 -17.33
N GLU A 107 -6.00 -4.03 -17.85
CA GLU A 107 -5.00 -3.15 -18.46
C GLU A 107 -3.88 -2.80 -17.48
N LYS A 108 -4.26 -2.42 -16.25
CA LYS A 108 -3.26 -2.08 -15.21
C LYS A 108 -2.45 -3.28 -14.76
N LEU A 109 -3.08 -4.44 -14.57
CA LEU A 109 -2.38 -5.69 -14.29
C LEU A 109 -1.37 -6.03 -15.39
N HIS A 110 -1.74 -5.81 -16.66
CA HIS A 110 -0.82 -6.02 -17.78
C HIS A 110 0.38 -5.07 -17.69
N GLU A 111 0.16 -3.77 -17.50
CA GLU A 111 1.24 -2.78 -17.33
C GLU A 111 2.17 -3.15 -16.16
N MET A 112 1.60 -3.51 -15.01
CA MET A 112 2.35 -3.91 -13.82
C MET A 112 3.21 -5.14 -14.08
N LYS A 113 2.68 -6.13 -14.82
CA LYS A 113 3.44 -7.31 -15.21
C LYS A 113 4.65 -6.97 -16.09
N GLN A 114 4.53 -6.00 -17.01
CA GLN A 114 5.67 -5.55 -17.82
C GLN A 114 6.78 -4.91 -16.97
N LEU A 115 6.43 -4.38 -15.80
CA LEU A 115 7.36 -3.81 -14.82
C LEU A 115 7.90 -4.85 -13.83
N GLY A 116 7.54 -6.13 -13.98
CA GLY A 116 7.92 -7.21 -13.06
C GLY A 116 7.10 -7.24 -11.76
N ILE A 117 6.01 -6.49 -11.68
CA ILE A 117 5.08 -6.49 -10.55
C ILE A 117 4.02 -7.55 -10.83
N GLU A 118 4.04 -8.63 -10.05
CA GLU A 118 3.15 -9.78 -10.24
C GLU A 118 2.33 -10.05 -8.99
N TYR A 119 1.07 -10.46 -9.18
CA TYR A 119 0.25 -10.95 -8.09
C TYR A 119 0.81 -12.28 -7.55
N ARG A 120 1.01 -12.33 -6.24
CA ARG A 120 1.57 -13.48 -5.50
C ARG A 120 0.51 -14.09 -4.56
N PRO A 121 -0.35 -15.00 -5.05
CA PRO A 121 -1.44 -15.57 -4.26
C PRO A 121 -0.94 -16.32 -3.01
N GLU A 122 0.29 -16.81 -3.02
CA GLU A 122 0.92 -17.50 -1.89
C GLU A 122 1.10 -16.61 -0.66
N TRP A 123 1.13 -15.28 -0.81
CA TRP A 123 1.21 -14.36 0.34
C TRP A 123 -0.07 -14.37 1.16
N ALA A 124 -1.23 -14.47 0.50
CA ALA A 124 -2.51 -14.56 1.19
C ALA A 124 -2.65 -15.90 1.94
N ALA A 125 -2.03 -16.97 1.43
CA ALA A 125 -2.07 -18.29 2.07
C ALA A 125 -1.25 -18.36 3.36
N LYS A 126 -0.19 -17.55 3.50
CA LYS A 126 0.68 -17.48 4.70
C LYS A 126 0.10 -16.63 5.84
N ALA A 127 -0.98 -15.89 5.60
CA ALA A 127 -1.62 -15.03 6.59
C ALA A 127 -2.67 -15.77 7.46
N LYS A 128 -2.74 -17.11 7.37
CA LYS A 128 -3.53 -17.99 8.23
C LYS A 128 -2.66 -18.52 9.38
#